data_AF-A0A316RIF7-F1
#
_entry.id   AF-A0A316RIF7-F1
#
_cell.length_a   1.000
_cell.length_b   1.000
_cell.length_c   1.000
_cell.angle_alpha   90.00
_cell.angle_beta   90.00
_cell.angle_gamma   90.00
#
_symmetry.space_group_name_H-M   'P 1'
#
loop_
_entity.id
_entity.type
_entity.pdbx_description
1 polymer ?
#
loop_
_entity_poly.entity_id
_entity_poly.type
_entity_poly.pdbx_seq_one_letter_code
_entity_poly.pdbx_strand_id
1 'polypeptide(L)'
;MSEVRFLRCSHCGNLVESIENSGVPIICCGEPMKELTANTVEASREKHLPVVERSGNNLVVKVGSAPHPMIPEHSIQWIYLQTDRACCRKALLPGDQPQAVFALCDGETPVAVYAYCNLHGLWKTAL
;
A
#
# COMPACT_ATOMS: atom_id res chain seq x y z
N MET A 1 4.59 -16.50 -2.57
CA MET A 1 4.62 -15.68 -1.35
C MET A 1 3.28 -15.79 -0.64
N SER A 2 3.27 -15.75 0.70
CA SER A 2 2.03 -15.63 1.49
C SER A 2 1.35 -14.29 1.21
N GLU A 3 0.07 -14.17 1.56
CA GLU A 3 -0.66 -12.90 1.48
C GLU A 3 0.00 -11.83 2.34
N VAL A 4 0.21 -10.63 1.77
CA VAL A 4 0.85 -9.49 2.45
C VAL A 4 -0.12 -8.89 3.45
N ARG A 5 0.34 -8.70 4.69
CA ARG A 5 -0.47 -8.15 5.79
C ARG A 5 0.22 -6.96 6.41
N PHE A 6 -0.54 -5.89 6.59
CA PHE A 6 -0.11 -4.68 7.27
C PHE A 6 -0.89 -4.55 8.58
N LEU A 7 -0.21 -4.26 9.69
CA LEU A 7 -0.86 -4.07 10.99
C LEU A 7 -0.57 -2.68 11.53
N ARG A 8 -1.59 -2.02 12.06
CA ARG A 8 -1.50 -0.69 12.65
C ARG A 8 -1.90 -0.70 14.12
N CYS A 9 -1.08 -0.05 14.96
CA CYS A 9 -1.45 0.24 16.33
C CYS A 9 -2.53 1.33 16.36
N SER A 10 -3.60 1.14 17.12
CA SER A 10 -4.67 2.14 17.24
C SER A 10 -4.25 3.35 18.08
N HIS A 11 -3.24 3.21 18.93
CA HIS A 11 -2.79 4.25 19.87
C HIS A 11 -1.71 5.15 19.27
N CYS A 12 -0.56 4.57 18.91
CA CYS A 12 0.60 5.33 18.44
C CYS A 12 0.70 5.43 16.92
N GLY A 13 -0.16 4.71 16.18
CA GLY A 13 -0.13 4.67 14.72
C GLY A 13 1.04 3.88 14.12
N ASN A 14 1.86 3.20 14.93
CA ASN A 14 2.92 2.32 14.45
C ASN A 14 2.36 1.32 13.42
N LEU A 15 3.05 1.17 12.30
CA LEU A 15 2.59 0.43 11.15
C LEU A 15 3.67 -0.58 10.75
N VAL A 16 3.31 -1.86 10.68
CA VAL A 16 4.24 -2.95 10.40
C VAL A 16 3.74 -3.80 9.24
N GLU A 17 4.68 -4.34 8.48
CA GLU A 17 4.44 -5.38 7.48
C GLU A 17 4.84 -6.74 8.08
N SER A 18 3.99 -7.74 7.94
CA SER A 18 4.26 -9.11 8.41
C SER A 18 4.94 -9.90 7.30
N ILE A 19 6.19 -10.32 7.53
CA ILE A 19 6.92 -11.22 6.61
C ILE A 19 6.39 -12.66 6.75
N GLU A 20 6.14 -13.11 7.98
CA GLU A 20 5.59 -14.42 8.29
C GLU A 20 4.52 -14.32 9.38
N ASN A 21 3.50 -15.19 9.31
CA ASN A 21 2.43 -15.28 10.29
C ASN A 21 2.50 -16.59 11.08
N SER A 22 2.93 -16.54 12.33
CA SER A 22 2.88 -17.71 13.22
C SER A 22 1.52 -17.89 13.91
N GLY A 23 0.50 -17.07 13.58
CA GLY A 23 -0.85 -17.18 14.15
C GLY A 23 -1.02 -16.55 15.53
N VAL A 24 -0.05 -15.76 15.99
CA VAL A 24 -0.09 -15.06 17.28
C VAL A 24 -0.25 -13.54 17.09
N PRO A 25 -0.90 -12.82 18.02
CA PRO A 25 -1.05 -11.37 17.92
C PRO A 25 0.29 -10.63 18.04
N ILE A 26 0.49 -9.61 17.21
CA ILE A 26 1.58 -8.64 17.40
C ILE A 26 1.09 -7.54 18.35
N ILE A 27 1.80 -7.31 19.45
CA ILE A 27 1.40 -6.34 20.50
C ILE A 27 2.15 -5.03 20.34
N CYS A 28 1.42 -3.91 20.39
CA CYS A 28 1.99 -2.57 20.43
C CYS A 28 1.15 -1.68 21.37
N CYS A 29 1.79 -0.94 22.27
CA CYS A 29 1.12 -0.16 23.31
C CYS A 29 0.22 -1.00 24.25
N GLY A 30 0.60 -2.25 24.52
CA GLY A 30 -0.12 -3.14 25.43
C GLY A 30 -1.36 -3.82 24.84
N GLU A 31 -1.71 -3.55 23.57
CA GLU A 31 -2.86 -4.15 22.91
C GLU A 31 -2.47 -4.82 21.57
N PRO A 32 -3.25 -5.82 21.11
CA PRO A 32 -3.12 -6.37 19.77
C PRO A 32 -3.21 -5.29 18.69
N MET A 33 -2.23 -5.26 17.77
CA MET A 33 -2.30 -4.43 16.58
C MET A 33 -3.44 -4.91 15.67
N LYS A 34 -4.08 -3.97 14.97
CA LYS A 34 -5.16 -4.28 14.04
C LYS A 34 -4.61 -4.50 12.64
N GLU A 35 -4.98 -5.59 12.00
CA GLU A 35 -4.71 -5.79 10.58
C GLU A 35 -5.48 -4.75 9.75
N LEU A 36 -4.81 -4.17 8.76
CA LEU A 36 -5.42 -3.26 7.80
C LEU A 36 -6.04 -4.07 6.67
N THR A 37 -7.37 -4.12 6.64
CA THR A 37 -8.10 -4.71 5.52
C THR A 37 -8.20 -3.68 4.39
N ALA A 38 -7.70 -4.04 3.21
CA ALA A 38 -7.73 -3.14 2.06
C ALA A 38 -9.16 -2.94 1.53
N ASN A 39 -9.45 -1.75 1.00
CA ASN A 39 -10.69 -1.42 0.30
C ASN A 39 -11.98 -1.46 1.15
N THR A 40 -11.88 -1.40 2.48
CA THR A 40 -13.05 -1.45 3.38
C THR A 40 -13.54 -0.10 3.87
N VAL A 41 -12.74 0.96 3.72
CA VAL A 41 -13.12 2.31 4.15
C VAL A 41 -14.07 2.94 3.12
N GLU A 42 -15.17 3.53 3.59
CA GLU A 42 -16.10 4.29 2.76
C GLU A 42 -15.47 5.64 2.34
N ALA A 43 -14.70 5.61 1.26
CA ALA A 43 -14.13 6.80 0.63
C ALA A 43 -14.07 6.62 -0.90
N SER A 44 -13.73 7.71 -1.61
CA SER A 44 -13.74 7.75 -3.08
C SER A 44 -12.81 6.71 -3.70
N ARG A 45 -13.36 5.64 -4.27
CA ARG A 45 -12.58 4.60 -4.96
C ARG A 45 -11.73 5.17 -6.10
N GLU A 46 -12.28 6.14 -6.83
CA GLU A 46 -11.61 6.85 -7.94
C GLU A 46 -10.36 7.60 -7.51
N LYS A 47 -10.21 7.96 -6.24
CA LYS A 47 -9.03 8.66 -5.72
C LYS A 47 -8.06 7.76 -4.96
N HIS A 48 -8.44 6.53 -4.63
CA HIS A 48 -7.64 5.70 -3.73
C HIS A 48 -7.23 4.35 -4.31
N LEU A 49 -7.99 3.77 -5.24
CA LEU A 49 -7.60 2.53 -5.88
C LEU A 49 -6.35 2.76 -6.75
N PRO A 50 -5.28 1.98 -6.56
CA PRO A 50 -4.14 2.03 -7.45
C PRO A 50 -4.53 1.70 -8.90
N VAL A 51 -4.14 2.55 -9.83
CA VAL A 51 -4.28 2.35 -11.28
C VAL A 51 -2.90 2.03 -11.83
N VAL A 52 -2.80 0.94 -12.59
CA VAL A 52 -1.53 0.36 -12.99
C VAL A 52 -1.40 0.36 -14.51
N GLU A 53 -0.29 0.91 -15.01
CA GLU A 53 0.07 0.96 -16.42
C GLU A 53 1.44 0.31 -16.60
N ARG A 54 1.55 -0.66 -17.53
CA ARG A 54 2.83 -1.32 -17.83
C ARG A 54 3.52 -0.63 -19.00
N SER A 55 4.81 -0.32 -18.84
CA SER A 55 5.67 0.26 -19.87
C SER A 55 7.01 -0.49 -19.91
N GLY A 56 7.09 -1.49 -20.79
CA GLY A 56 8.23 -2.42 -20.83
C GLY A 56 8.38 -3.17 -19.49
N ASN A 57 9.58 -3.08 -18.90
CA ASN A 57 9.89 -3.64 -17.58
C ASN A 57 9.46 -2.73 -16.42
N ASN A 58 8.90 -1.55 -16.70
CA ASN A 58 8.41 -0.66 -15.66
C ASN A 58 6.90 -0.84 -15.45
N LEU A 59 6.52 -0.79 -14.18
CA LEU A 59 5.13 -0.73 -13.72
C LEU A 59 4.89 0.67 -13.14
N VAL A 60 4.12 1.49 -13.85
CA VAL A 60 3.72 2.82 -13.39
C VAL A 60 2.42 2.69 -12.61
N VAL A 61 2.45 3.10 -11.35
CA VAL A 61 1.30 3.07 -10.46
C VAL A 61 0.90 4.49 -10.14
N LYS A 62 -0.34 4.86 -10.42
CA LYS A 62 -0.99 6.10 -9.95
C LYS A 62 -2.01 5.73 -8.87
N VAL A 63 -2.20 6.59 -7.87
CA VAL A 63 -3.24 6.38 -6.86
C VAL A 63 -4.48 7.17 -7.24
N GLY A 64 -5.50 6.41 -7.68
CA GLY A 64 -6.73 6.91 -8.24
C GLY A 64 -6.72 7.04 -9.76
N SER A 65 -7.89 6.88 -10.37
CA SER A 65 -8.19 7.36 -11.73
C SER A 65 -8.28 8.88 -11.78
N ALA A 66 -8.67 9.50 -10.66
CA ALA A 66 -8.47 10.91 -10.38
C ALA A 66 -7.38 11.06 -9.30
N PRO A 67 -6.46 12.04 -9.41
CA PRO A 67 -5.32 12.12 -8.50
C PRO A 67 -5.76 12.33 -7.05
N HIS A 68 -5.24 11.49 -6.15
CA HIS A 68 -5.38 11.68 -4.70
C HIS A 68 -4.72 13.00 -4.25
N PRO A 69 -5.27 13.72 -3.25
CA PRO A 69 -4.60 14.86 -2.62
C PRO A 69 -3.23 14.49 -2.04
N MET A 70 -2.24 15.37 -2.14
CA MET A 70 -0.90 15.17 -1.56
C MET A 70 -0.51 16.38 -0.72
N ILE A 71 -1.29 16.65 0.33
CA ILE A 71 -1.05 17.75 1.28
C ILE A 71 -0.62 17.18 2.65
N PRO A 72 0.02 17.98 3.53
CA PRO A 72 0.54 17.48 4.81
C PRO A 72 -0.51 16.75 5.67
N GLU A 73 -1.75 17.23 5.67
CA GLU A 73 -2.85 16.67 6.46
C GLU A 73 -3.51 15.46 5.78
N HIS A 74 -3.36 15.31 4.46
CA HIS A 74 -4.03 14.28 3.67
C HIS A 74 -3.19 13.89 2.45
N SER A 75 -2.54 12.72 2.53
CA SER A 75 -1.63 12.23 1.52
C SER A 75 -1.57 10.71 1.48
N ILE A 76 -1.15 10.19 0.32
CA ILE A 76 -0.67 8.83 0.20
C ILE A 76 0.74 8.79 0.79
N GLN A 77 0.95 7.99 1.84
CA GLN A 77 2.26 7.91 2.49
C GLN A 77 3.22 6.95 1.78
N TRP A 78 2.66 5.94 1.11
CA TRP A 78 3.45 4.97 0.37
C TRP A 78 2.60 4.18 -0.63
N ILE A 79 3.29 3.65 -1.64
CA ILE A 79 2.79 2.65 -2.59
C ILE A 79 3.65 1.40 -2.44
N TYR A 80 3.01 0.23 -2.40
CA TYR A 80 3.66 -1.06 -2.25
C TYR A 80 3.31 -1.96 -3.42
N LEU A 81 4.33 -2.51 -4.07
CA LEU A 81 4.19 -3.53 -5.10
C LEU A 81 4.52 -4.89 -4.50
N GLN A 82 3.60 -5.83 -4.65
CA GLN A 82 3.81 -7.26 -4.45
C GLN A 82 4.01 -7.94 -5.79
N THR A 83 5.03 -8.79 -5.89
CA THR A 83 5.24 -9.69 -7.03
C THR A 83 5.20 -11.14 -6.56
N ASP A 84 5.40 -12.08 -7.49
CA ASP A 84 5.53 -13.50 -7.18
C ASP A 84 6.82 -13.83 -6.41
N ARG A 85 7.84 -12.96 -6.50
CA ARG A 85 9.20 -13.18 -6.00
C ARG A 85 9.72 -12.14 -5.02
N ALA A 86 9.14 -10.94 -4.99
CA ALA A 86 9.62 -9.84 -4.19
C ALA A 86 8.50 -8.88 -3.79
N CYS A 87 8.91 -7.88 -3.02
CA CYS A 87 8.10 -6.74 -2.68
C CYS A 87 8.93 -5.46 -2.69
N CYS A 88 8.30 -4.34 -3.05
CA CYS A 88 8.94 -3.04 -3.00
C CYS A 88 7.96 -2.00 -2.46
N ARG A 89 8.38 -1.23 -1.46
CA ARG A 89 7.63 -0.09 -0.92
C ARG A 89 8.33 1.21 -1.30
N LYS A 90 7.62 2.11 -1.95
CA LYS A 90 8.07 3.48 -2.21
C LYS A 90 7.28 4.44 -1.33
N ALA A 91 7.99 5.19 -0.48
CA ALA A 91 7.40 6.27 0.29
C ALA A 91 7.15 7.47 -0.62
N LEU A 92 6.10 8.22 -0.32
CA LEU A 92 5.77 9.50 -0.94
C LEU A 92 5.70 10.58 0.14
N LEU A 93 6.00 11.81 -0.23
CA LEU A 93 5.90 12.98 0.64
C LEU A 93 4.75 13.87 0.19
N PRO A 94 4.15 14.66 1.10
CA PRO A 94 3.27 15.75 0.71
C PRO A 94 3.93 16.67 -0.34
N GLY A 95 3.17 17.04 -1.37
CA GLY A 95 3.63 17.80 -2.53
C GLY A 95 4.04 16.94 -3.73
N ASP A 96 4.35 15.65 -3.53
CA ASP A 96 4.66 14.73 -4.64
C ASP A 96 3.41 14.46 -5.50
N GLN A 97 3.63 13.97 -6.72
CA GLN A 97 2.54 13.32 -7.45
C GLN A 97 2.19 12.00 -6.75
N PRO A 98 0.89 11.63 -6.64
CA PRO A 98 0.46 10.38 -6.01
C PRO A 98 0.72 9.16 -6.91
N GLN A 99 1.99 8.94 -7.28
CA GLN A 99 2.40 7.89 -8.19
C GLN A 99 3.79 7.37 -7.87
N ALA A 100 4.08 6.15 -8.32
CA ALA A 100 5.40 5.55 -8.25
C ALA A 100 5.65 4.66 -9.47
N VAL A 101 6.91 4.56 -9.88
CA VAL A 101 7.35 3.64 -10.95
C VAL A 101 8.17 2.52 -10.32
N PHE A 102 7.85 1.28 -10.61
CA PHE A 102 8.61 0.11 -10.16
C PHE A 102 9.28 -0.56 -11.36
N ALA A 103 10.58 -0.82 -11.28
CA ALA A 103 11.25 -1.66 -12.26
C ALA A 103 11.09 -3.12 -11.84
N LEU A 104 10.61 -3.96 -12.75
CA LEU A 104 10.48 -5.40 -12.57
C LEU A 104 11.74 -6.08 -13.10
N CYS A 105 12.21 -7.09 -12.35
CA CYS A 105 13.25 -7.99 -12.83
C CYS A 105 12.70 -8.93 -13.91
N ASP A 106 13.59 -9.48 -14.75
CA ASP A 106 13.17 -10.42 -15.78
C ASP A 106 12.53 -11.68 -15.17
N GLY A 107 11.35 -12.05 -15.67
CA GLY A 107 10.57 -13.18 -15.17
C GLY A 107 9.81 -12.92 -13.86
N GLU A 108 9.82 -11.68 -13.36
CA GLU A 108 9.01 -11.27 -12.21
C GLU A 108 7.60 -10.85 -12.65
N THR A 109 6.59 -11.35 -11.94
CA THR A 109 5.18 -11.10 -12.23
C THR A 109 4.55 -10.27 -11.11
N PRO A 110 4.02 -9.07 -11.40
CA PRO A 110 3.32 -8.28 -10.39
C PRO A 110 2.00 -8.98 -10.03
N VAL A 111 1.69 -9.06 -8.73
CA VAL A 111 0.52 -9.77 -8.17
C VAL A 111 -0.51 -8.80 -7.62
N ALA A 112 -0.04 -7.75 -6.94
CA ALA A 112 -0.92 -6.75 -6.37
C ALA A 112 -0.17 -5.45 -6.12
N VAL A 113 -0.91 -4.35 -6.10
CA VAL A 113 -0.41 -3.04 -5.70
C VAL A 113 -1.28 -2.50 -4.59
N TYR A 114 -0.65 -1.92 -3.59
CA TYR A 114 -1.30 -1.32 -2.44
C TYR A 114 -0.92 0.16 -2.34
N ALA A 115 -1.86 0.99 -1.86
CA ALA A 115 -1.61 2.37 -1.50
C ALA A 115 -2.20 2.65 -0.12
N TYR A 116 -1.49 3.45 0.69
CA TYR A 116 -1.94 3.80 2.02
C TYR A 116 -2.14 5.31 2.16
N CYS A 117 -3.38 5.71 2.37
CA CYS A 117 -3.76 7.07 2.72
C CYS A 117 -3.73 7.23 4.25
N ASN A 118 -3.13 8.31 4.75
CA ASN A 118 -3.05 8.58 6.18
C ASN A 118 -4.44 8.70 6.86
N LEU A 119 -5.47 9.12 6.11
CA LEU A 119 -6.85 9.27 6.62
C LEU A 119 -7.75 8.08 6.24
N HIS A 120 -7.64 7.58 5.01
CA HIS A 120 -8.59 6.60 4.45
C HIS A 120 -8.02 5.19 4.36
N GLY A 121 -6.89 4.93 5.03
CA GLY A 121 -6.36 3.59 5.22
C GLY A 121 -5.81 2.94 3.95
N LEU A 122 -5.92 1.61 3.89
CA LEU A 122 -5.26 0.76 2.89
C LEU A 122 -6.18 0.49 1.69
N TRP A 123 -5.61 0.57 0.51
CA TRP A 123 -6.26 0.29 -0.77
C TRP A 123 -5.42 -0.69 -1.58
N LYS A 124 -6.08 -1.58 -2.34
CA LYS A 124 -5.44 -2.65 -3.11
C LYS A 124 -6.08 -2.80 -4.48
N THR A 125 -5.24 -2.97 -5.49
CA THR A 125 -5.61 -3.49 -6.81
C THR A 125 -4.85 -4.80 -7.03
N ALA A 126 -5.57 -5.90 -7.23
CA ALA A 126 -4.98 -7.16 -7.69
C ALA A 126 -4.68 -7.08 -9.19
N LEU A 127 -3.61 -7.72 -9.64
CA LEU A 127 -3.11 -7.70 -11.03
C LEU A 127 -3.16 -9.08 -11.68
#